data_AF-A0A369M171-F1
#
_entry.id   AF-A0A369M171-F1
#
_cell.length_a   1.000
_cell.length_b   1.000
_cell.length_c   1.000
_cell.angle_alpha   90.00
_cell.angle_beta   90.00
_cell.angle_gamma   90.00
#
_symmetry.space_group_name_H-M   'P 1'
#
loop_
_entity.id
_entity.type
_entity.pdbx_description
1 polymer ?
#
loop_
_entity_poly.entity_id
_entity_poly.type
_entity_poly.pdbx_seq_one_letter_code
_entity_poly.pdbx_strand_id
1 'polypeptide(L)'
;MNVTAAVGEQDDALRPWTEAEETYLANAAGILSPENLGRALGRTEASVEEAAGRLGLDVRCDGSSFVWCDHCATWRTRLNSRTGWCRICTMREQLRGRERACAEALAAMAPSERAVYEKTEAERQSKRLPPHPVKRLVSATPDGKPRIEEARYLAEVEEWEYRVLKLRYDAAKTRLRRMREKTGANPRKAGRRNG
;
A
#
# COMPACT_ATOMS: atom_id res chain seq x y z
N MET A 1 -14.57 34.08 -5.14
CA MET A 1 -15.90 33.46 -4.97
C MET A 1 -15.68 32.15 -4.24
N ASN A 2 -15.80 32.19 -2.91
CA ASN A 2 -15.52 31.06 -2.03
C ASN A 2 -16.78 30.20 -1.91
N VAL A 3 -16.72 28.97 -2.42
CA VAL A 3 -17.69 27.94 -2.08
C VAL A 3 -17.07 27.12 -0.95
N THR A 4 -17.32 27.55 0.28
CA THR A 4 -17.15 26.71 1.47
C THR A 4 -18.25 25.65 1.43
N ALA A 5 -17.89 24.43 1.07
CA ALA A 5 -18.75 23.28 1.24
C ALA A 5 -18.97 23.05 2.75
N ALA A 6 -20.20 23.31 3.21
CA ALA A 6 -20.66 22.88 4.50
C ALA A 6 -20.64 21.35 4.53
N VAL A 7 -19.72 20.77 5.30
CA VAL A 7 -19.77 19.36 5.67
C VAL A 7 -20.88 19.28 6.71
N GLY A 8 -22.08 18.89 6.27
CA GLY A 8 -23.21 18.70 7.15
C GLY A 8 -22.93 17.57 8.14
N GLU A 9 -22.99 17.89 9.43
CA GLU A 9 -23.34 16.93 10.49
C GLU A 9 -24.70 16.35 10.13
N GLN A 10 -24.71 15.20 9.44
CA GLN A 10 -25.90 14.38 9.32
C GLN A 10 -25.98 13.47 10.55
N ASP A 11 -27.16 13.44 11.12
CA ASP A 11 -27.56 12.72 12.32
C ASP A 11 -27.31 11.20 12.18
N ASP A 12 -26.11 10.76 12.58
CA ASP A 12 -25.63 9.36 12.49
C ASP A 12 -26.52 8.39 13.30
N ALA A 13 -27.24 8.90 14.30
CA ALA A 13 -28.10 8.12 15.20
C ALA A 13 -29.29 7.44 14.48
N LEU A 14 -29.72 7.93 13.31
CA LEU A 14 -30.89 7.42 12.59
C LEU A 14 -30.54 6.58 11.35
N ARG A 15 -29.26 6.48 10.97
CA ARG A 15 -28.84 5.77 9.75
C ARG A 15 -28.77 4.25 10.01
N PRO A 16 -29.62 3.42 9.37
CA PRO A 16 -29.59 1.97 9.57
C PRO A 16 -28.26 1.38 9.08
N TRP A 17 -27.80 0.31 9.75
CA TRP A 17 -26.60 -0.43 9.34
C TRP A 17 -26.89 -1.27 8.10
N THR A 18 -26.02 -1.14 7.10
CA THR A 18 -26.08 -1.97 5.90
C THR A 18 -25.27 -3.25 6.08
N GLU A 19 -25.61 -4.31 5.35
CA GLU A 19 -24.86 -5.59 5.36
C GLU A 19 -23.37 -5.39 5.02
N ALA A 20 -23.06 -4.46 4.12
CA ALA A 20 -21.69 -4.11 3.76
C ALA A 20 -20.92 -3.48 4.93
N GLU A 21 -21.57 -2.61 5.71
CA GLU A 21 -20.98 -2.00 6.91
C GLU A 21 -20.78 -3.02 8.01
N GLU A 22 -21.74 -3.93 8.23
CA GLU A 22 -21.61 -5.01 9.22
C GLU A 22 -20.51 -6.00 8.81
N THR A 23 -20.41 -6.33 7.53
CA THR A 23 -19.32 -7.17 6.98
C THR A 23 -17.98 -6.47 7.16
N TYR A 24 -17.89 -5.17 6.89
CA TYR A 24 -16.67 -4.40 7.12
C TYR A 24 -16.30 -4.41 8.61
N LEU A 25 -17.25 -4.13 9.50
CA LEU A 25 -17.04 -4.11 10.94
C LEU A 25 -16.55 -5.48 11.46
N ALA A 26 -17.17 -6.58 11.03
CA ALA A 26 -16.76 -7.93 11.40
C ALA A 26 -15.32 -8.25 10.96
N ASN A 27 -14.94 -7.84 9.76
CA ASN A 27 -13.58 -8.05 9.23
C ASN A 27 -12.52 -7.13 9.86
N ALA A 28 -12.95 -6.00 10.44
CA ALA A 28 -12.09 -4.95 10.97
C ALA A 28 -12.00 -4.94 12.50
N ALA A 29 -12.95 -5.59 13.19
CA ALA A 29 -13.04 -5.63 14.64
C ALA A 29 -11.78 -6.22 15.26
N GLY A 30 -11.23 -5.53 16.27
CA GLY A 30 -10.00 -5.92 16.94
C GLY A 30 -8.72 -5.67 16.14
N ILE A 31 -8.83 -5.27 14.87
CA ILE A 31 -7.70 -4.77 14.04
C ILE A 31 -7.65 -3.25 14.09
N LEU A 32 -8.82 -2.60 14.06
CA LEU A 32 -8.96 -1.15 14.09
C LEU A 32 -9.46 -0.66 15.46
N SER A 33 -9.04 0.54 15.84
CA SER A 33 -9.68 1.27 16.93
C SER A 33 -11.10 1.71 16.55
N PRO A 34 -12.00 1.89 17.54
CA PRO A 34 -13.34 2.45 17.30
C PRO A 34 -13.33 3.75 16.49
N GLU A 35 -12.37 4.66 16.76
CA GLU A 35 -12.17 5.89 15.98
C GLU A 35 -11.95 5.62 14.48
N ASN A 36 -11.04 4.68 14.14
CA ASN A 36 -10.71 4.38 12.75
C ASN A 36 -11.84 3.64 12.05
N LEU A 37 -12.56 2.76 12.77
CA LEU A 37 -13.78 2.12 12.28
C LEU A 37 -14.85 3.17 11.96
N GLY A 38 -15.08 4.12 12.87
CA GLY A 38 -16.04 5.20 12.66
C GLY A 38 -15.69 6.04 11.44
N ARG A 39 -14.44 6.45 11.32
CA ARG A 39 -13.95 7.20 10.15
C ARG A 39 -14.14 6.45 8.83
N ALA A 40 -13.87 5.14 8.81
CA ALA A 40 -14.01 4.33 7.60
C ALA A 40 -15.47 4.09 7.20
N LEU A 41 -16.37 3.96 8.18
CA LEU A 41 -17.80 3.71 7.97
C LEU A 41 -18.62 5.01 7.82
N GLY A 42 -18.01 6.16 8.10
CA GLY A 42 -18.70 7.44 8.22
C GLY A 42 -19.68 7.45 9.39
N ARG A 43 -19.30 6.85 10.52
CA ARG A 43 -20.08 6.72 11.74
C ARG A 43 -19.30 7.21 12.96
N THR A 44 -20.01 7.48 14.04
CA THR A 44 -19.46 7.83 15.35
C THR A 44 -18.88 6.59 16.05
N GLU A 45 -17.91 6.80 16.94
CA GLU A 45 -17.31 5.74 17.76
C GLU A 45 -18.38 4.99 18.57
N ALA A 46 -19.31 5.72 19.17
CA ALA A 46 -20.40 5.14 19.94
C ALA A 46 -21.30 4.21 19.10
N SER A 47 -21.64 4.61 17.86
CA SER A 47 -22.44 3.76 16.96
C SER A 47 -21.69 2.48 16.57
N VAL A 48 -20.38 2.56 16.36
CA VAL A 48 -19.52 1.40 16.08
C VAL A 48 -19.49 0.45 17.27
N GLU A 49 -19.29 0.95 18.48
CA GLU A 49 -19.25 0.13 19.70
C GLU A 49 -20.59 -0.57 19.96
N GLU A 50 -21.71 0.14 19.76
CA GLU A 50 -23.05 -0.42 19.89
C GLU A 50 -23.31 -1.53 18.85
N ALA A 51 -22.98 -1.29 17.59
CA ALA A 51 -23.13 -2.28 16.53
C ALA A 51 -22.21 -3.49 16.74
N ALA A 52 -20.97 -3.27 17.19
CA ALA A 52 -20.06 -4.35 17.55
C ALA A 52 -20.61 -5.19 18.70
N GLY A 53 -21.17 -4.54 19.73
CA GLY A 53 -21.87 -5.21 20.83
C GLY A 53 -23.04 -6.08 20.35
N ARG A 54 -23.86 -5.57 19.43
CA ARG A 54 -24.97 -6.31 18.80
C ARG A 54 -24.48 -7.54 18.03
N LEU A 55 -23.33 -7.44 17.37
CA LEU A 55 -22.73 -8.52 16.57
C LEU A 55 -21.82 -9.46 17.39
N GLY A 56 -21.63 -9.20 18.69
CA GLY A 56 -20.73 -9.99 19.55
C GLY A 56 -19.24 -9.82 19.19
N LEU A 57 -18.88 -8.69 18.59
CA LEU A 57 -17.53 -8.36 18.15
C LEU A 57 -16.79 -7.57 19.23
N ASP A 58 -15.50 -7.86 19.41
CA ASP A 58 -14.64 -7.07 20.29
C ASP A 58 -13.80 -6.10 19.45
N VAL A 59 -14.08 -4.81 19.60
CA VAL A 59 -13.44 -3.70 18.86
C VAL A 59 -12.27 -3.06 19.62
N ARG A 60 -11.86 -3.62 20.78
CA ARG A 60 -10.68 -3.11 21.49
C ARG A 60 -9.42 -3.37 20.65
N CYS A 61 -8.75 -2.28 20.25
CA CYS A 61 -7.49 -2.30 19.52
C CYS A 61 -6.32 -2.06 20.49
N ASP A 62 -5.36 -2.98 20.53
CA ASP A 62 -4.20 -2.99 21.42
C ASP A 62 -3.00 -2.19 20.86
N GLY A 63 -3.25 -1.20 20.01
CA GLY A 63 -2.29 -0.13 19.69
C GLY A 63 -1.66 -0.18 18.29
N SER A 64 -2.17 -0.99 17.37
CA SER A 64 -1.74 -0.97 15.96
C SER A 64 -2.93 -0.71 15.04
N SER A 65 -3.18 0.57 14.75
CA SER A 65 -4.25 0.98 13.83
C SER A 65 -3.85 0.69 12.39
N PHE A 66 -4.66 -0.12 11.72
CA PHE A 66 -4.62 -0.27 10.26
C PHE A 66 -5.65 0.66 9.61
N VAL A 67 -5.63 0.72 8.30
CA VAL A 67 -6.60 1.44 7.48
C VAL A 67 -6.84 0.62 6.22
N TRP A 68 -8.09 0.56 5.78
CA TRP A 68 -8.45 -0.17 4.58
C TRP A 68 -8.01 0.61 3.33
N CYS A 69 -7.30 -0.06 2.41
CA CYS A 69 -6.94 0.52 1.13
C CYS A 69 -7.83 -0.02 0.01
N ASP A 70 -8.70 0.82 -0.56
CA ASP A 70 -9.63 0.41 -1.62
C ASP A 70 -8.92 -0.01 -2.92
N HIS A 71 -7.73 0.53 -3.19
CA HIS A 71 -6.99 0.19 -4.41
C HIS A 71 -6.47 -1.25 -4.42
N CYS A 72 -6.10 -1.82 -3.26
CA CYS A 72 -5.65 -3.21 -3.19
C CYS A 72 -6.54 -4.11 -2.35
N ALA A 73 -7.65 -3.59 -1.82
CA ALA A 73 -8.54 -4.30 -0.90
C ALA A 73 -7.77 -5.02 0.21
N THR A 74 -6.94 -4.29 0.96
CA THR A 74 -6.14 -4.85 2.05
C THR A 74 -6.00 -3.86 3.19
N TRP A 75 -5.90 -4.36 4.43
CA TRP A 75 -5.48 -3.61 5.61
C TRP A 75 -4.03 -3.15 5.49
N ARG A 76 -3.77 -1.87 5.75
CA ARG A 76 -2.47 -1.22 5.62
C ARG A 76 -2.19 -0.35 6.82
N THR A 77 -0.92 -0.21 7.16
CA THR A 77 -0.45 0.64 8.27
C THR A 77 -0.78 2.11 8.05
N ARG A 78 -0.86 2.57 6.80
CA ARG A 78 -1.25 3.94 6.44
C ARG A 78 -1.64 4.11 4.98
N LEU A 79 -2.45 5.14 4.71
CA LEU A 79 -2.72 5.66 3.37
C LEU A 79 -2.00 6.98 3.14
N ASN A 80 -1.70 7.28 1.88
CA ASN A 80 -1.26 8.60 1.46
C ASN A 80 -2.45 9.57 1.47
N SER A 81 -2.37 10.66 2.23
CA SER A 81 -3.48 11.61 2.38
C SER A 81 -3.89 12.30 1.08
N ARG A 82 -2.98 12.42 0.10
CA ARG A 82 -3.28 13.06 -1.19
C ARG A 82 -3.97 12.11 -2.17
N THR A 83 -3.53 10.86 -2.23
CA THR A 83 -4.01 9.90 -3.25
C THR A 83 -5.00 8.88 -2.71
N GLY A 84 -5.15 8.75 -1.39
CA GLY A 84 -5.92 7.68 -0.75
C GLY A 84 -5.29 6.29 -0.88
N TRP A 85 -4.10 6.15 -1.47
CA TRP A 85 -3.48 4.86 -1.73
C TRP A 85 -2.46 4.49 -0.67
N CYS A 86 -2.34 3.20 -0.37
CA CYS A 86 -1.29 2.72 0.50
C CYS A 86 0.10 2.83 -0.16
N ARG A 87 1.16 2.70 0.64
CA ARG A 87 2.54 2.75 0.15
C ARG A 87 2.85 1.64 -0.85
N ILE A 88 2.20 0.48 -0.75
CA ILE A 88 2.39 -0.66 -1.66
C ILE A 88 1.81 -0.35 -3.04
N CYS A 89 0.58 0.15 -3.11
CA CYS A 89 -0.05 0.61 -4.35
C CYS A 89 0.76 1.74 -5.00
N THR A 90 1.20 2.72 -4.19
CA THR A 90 2.06 3.81 -4.65
C THR A 90 3.36 3.27 -5.26
N MET A 91 4.04 2.33 -4.59
CA MET A 91 5.29 1.74 -5.09
C MET A 91 5.06 0.87 -6.34
N ARG A 92 3.94 0.13 -6.42
CA ARG A 92 3.55 -0.62 -7.63
C ARG A 92 3.39 0.32 -8.83
N GLU A 93 2.74 1.47 -8.62
CA GLU A 93 2.56 2.45 -9.69
C GLU A 93 3.88 3.11 -10.11
N GLN A 94 4.74 3.47 -9.15
CA GLN A 94 6.09 3.96 -9.44
C GLN A 94 6.93 2.94 -10.23
N LEU A 95 6.84 1.66 -9.87
CA LEU A 95 7.51 0.58 -10.59
C LEU A 95 6.96 0.47 -12.02
N ARG A 96 5.64 0.45 -12.21
CA ARG A 96 5.02 0.42 -13.56
C ARG A 96 5.48 1.58 -14.42
N GLY A 97 5.47 2.80 -13.88
CA GLY A 97 5.97 3.98 -14.60
C GLY A 97 7.44 3.85 -14.97
N ARG A 98 8.27 3.26 -14.10
CA ARG A 98 9.70 3.04 -14.39
C ARG A 98 9.93 1.97 -15.44
N GLU A 99 9.15 0.90 -15.40
CA GLU A 99 9.17 -0.17 -16.41
C GLU A 99 8.75 0.34 -17.78
N ARG A 100 7.69 1.16 -17.84
CA ARG A 100 7.27 1.83 -19.09
C ARG A 100 8.39 2.69 -19.67
N ALA A 101 9.03 3.51 -18.83
CA ALA A 101 10.16 4.33 -19.27
C ALA A 101 11.37 3.51 -19.74
N CYS A 102 11.60 2.32 -19.16
CA CYS A 102 12.60 1.37 -19.67
C CYS A 102 12.23 0.84 -21.05
N ALA A 103 10.96 0.48 -21.27
CA ALA A 103 10.47 0.00 -22.56
C ALA A 103 10.61 1.07 -23.65
N GLU A 104 10.21 2.31 -23.35
CA GLU A 104 10.38 3.46 -24.26
C GLU A 104 11.86 3.70 -24.60
N ALA A 105 12.74 3.69 -23.59
CA ALA A 105 14.18 3.86 -23.81
C ALA A 105 14.77 2.74 -24.66
N LEU A 106 14.33 1.49 -24.46
CA LEU A 106 14.77 0.34 -25.25
C LEU A 106 14.25 0.42 -26.70
N ALA A 107 13.02 0.89 -26.90
CA ALA A 107 12.46 1.11 -28.23
C ALA A 107 13.22 2.19 -29.01
N ALA A 108 13.63 3.28 -28.34
CA ALA A 108 14.39 4.36 -28.95
C ALA A 108 15.87 4.03 -29.26
N MET A 109 16.41 2.94 -28.70
CA MET A 109 17.79 2.51 -28.96
C MET A 109 18.00 2.02 -30.39
N ALA A 110 19.23 2.20 -30.90
CA ALA A 110 19.64 1.58 -32.16
C ALA A 110 19.61 0.03 -32.04
N PRO A 111 19.33 -0.71 -33.12
CA PRO A 111 19.20 -2.17 -33.06
C PRO A 111 20.42 -2.89 -32.46
N SER A 112 21.64 -2.42 -32.78
CA SER A 112 22.88 -2.99 -32.25
C SER A 112 23.01 -2.83 -30.73
N GLU A 113 22.59 -1.69 -30.19
CA GLU A 113 22.60 -1.43 -28.75
C GLU A 113 21.50 -2.19 -28.01
N ARG A 114 20.34 -2.33 -28.66
CA ARG A 114 19.17 -3.07 -28.16
C ARG A 114 19.46 -4.56 -28.01
N ALA A 115 20.15 -5.16 -28.98
CA ALA A 115 20.52 -6.58 -28.97
C ALA A 115 21.28 -7.02 -27.71
N VAL A 116 22.06 -6.11 -27.09
CA VAL A 116 22.75 -6.38 -25.82
C VAL A 116 21.76 -6.62 -24.69
N TYR A 117 20.69 -5.82 -24.61
CA TYR A 117 19.67 -5.96 -23.58
C TYR A 117 18.79 -7.17 -23.83
N GLU A 118 18.40 -7.41 -25.08
CA GLU A 118 17.59 -8.58 -25.48
C GLU A 118 18.24 -9.90 -25.08
N LYS A 119 19.56 -10.04 -25.30
CA LYS A 119 20.33 -11.24 -24.90
C LYS A 119 20.30 -11.50 -23.39
N THR A 120 20.23 -10.46 -22.57
CA THR A 120 20.25 -10.56 -21.10
C THR A 120 18.87 -10.44 -20.45
N GLU A 121 17.79 -10.35 -21.23
CA GLU A 121 16.45 -10.10 -20.68
C GLU A 121 15.97 -11.27 -19.84
N ALA A 122 16.30 -12.51 -20.23
CA ALA A 122 15.96 -13.71 -19.48
C ALA A 122 16.67 -13.79 -18.10
N GLU A 123 17.83 -13.15 -17.97
CA GLU A 123 18.62 -13.11 -16.73
C GLU A 123 18.17 -12.01 -15.76
N ARG A 124 17.11 -11.27 -16.12
CA ARG A 124 16.57 -10.14 -15.36
C ARG A 124 15.75 -10.59 -14.15
N GLN A 125 16.36 -11.36 -13.26
CA GLN A 125 15.77 -11.73 -11.99
C GLN A 125 16.40 -10.92 -10.86
N SER A 126 15.58 -10.50 -9.90
CA SER A 126 16.09 -9.90 -8.67
C SER A 126 16.92 -10.94 -7.90
N LYS A 127 18.08 -10.53 -7.40
CA LYS A 127 18.83 -11.30 -6.39
C LYS A 127 17.90 -11.72 -5.24
N ARG A 128 18.25 -12.82 -4.57
CA ARG A 128 17.53 -13.48 -3.45
C ARG A 128 16.62 -12.50 -2.70
N LEU A 129 15.31 -12.73 -2.79
CA LEU A 129 14.32 -11.91 -2.11
C LEU A 129 14.49 -12.02 -0.58
N PRO A 130 14.16 -10.97 0.18
CA PRO A 130 14.04 -11.11 1.63
C PRO A 130 13.07 -12.24 1.98
N PRO A 131 13.28 -12.99 3.07
CA PRO A 131 12.38 -14.06 3.49
C PRO A 131 10.99 -13.49 3.77
N HIS A 132 9.95 -14.23 3.36
CA HIS A 132 8.57 -13.87 3.66
C HIS A 132 8.33 -13.94 5.18
N PRO A 133 7.66 -12.94 5.79
CA PRO A 133 7.29 -12.99 7.20
C PRO A 133 6.44 -14.22 7.51
N VAL A 134 6.62 -14.77 8.70
CA VAL A 134 5.85 -15.93 9.17
C VAL A 134 5.03 -15.48 10.38
N LYS A 135 3.73 -15.78 10.35
CA LYS A 135 2.85 -15.56 11.48
C LYS A 135 3.19 -16.57 12.58
N ARG A 136 3.43 -16.09 13.79
CA ARG A 136 3.71 -16.96 14.94
C ARG A 136 2.41 -17.61 15.40
N LEU A 137 2.51 -18.86 15.80
CA LEU A 137 1.40 -19.52 16.47
C LEU A 137 1.34 -19.02 17.91
N VAL A 138 0.17 -18.48 18.31
CA VAL A 138 -0.11 -18.01 19.66
C VAL A 138 -1.36 -18.72 20.18
N SER A 139 -1.45 -18.90 21.50
CA SER A 139 -2.60 -19.57 22.12
C SER A 139 -3.89 -18.81 21.82
N ALA A 140 -4.98 -19.54 21.55
CA ALA A 140 -6.31 -18.96 21.28
C ALA A 140 -7.00 -18.41 22.54
N THR A 141 -6.24 -18.14 23.59
CA THR A 141 -6.73 -17.54 24.82
C THR A 141 -7.27 -16.13 24.52
N PRO A 142 -8.35 -15.68 25.17
CA PRO A 142 -8.90 -14.34 24.99
C PRO A 142 -8.07 -13.25 25.68
N ASP A 143 -6.74 -13.42 25.74
CA ASP A 143 -5.78 -12.52 26.40
C ASP A 143 -5.15 -11.50 25.44
N GLY A 144 -5.75 -11.30 24.26
CA GLY A 144 -5.32 -10.31 23.27
C GLY A 144 -4.09 -10.69 22.45
N LYS A 145 -3.29 -11.68 22.89
CA LYS A 145 -2.07 -12.13 22.18
C LYS A 145 -2.32 -12.52 20.70
N PRO A 146 -3.42 -13.19 20.33
CA PRO A 146 -3.76 -13.43 18.92
C PRO A 146 -3.83 -12.17 18.07
N ARG A 147 -4.34 -11.07 18.61
CA ARG A 147 -4.54 -9.81 17.88
C ARG A 147 -3.24 -9.04 17.70
N ILE A 148 -2.45 -8.91 18.78
CA ILE A 148 -1.10 -8.33 18.72
C ILE A 148 -0.26 -9.03 17.65
N GLU A 149 -0.33 -10.36 17.62
CA GLU A 149 0.43 -11.16 16.66
C GLU A 149 -0.09 -11.01 15.22
N GLU A 150 -1.41 -10.95 15.02
CA GLU A 150 -2.01 -10.64 13.71
C GLU A 150 -1.55 -9.29 13.19
N ALA A 151 -1.66 -8.25 14.02
CA ALA A 151 -1.24 -6.90 13.67
C ALA A 151 0.26 -6.82 13.36
N ARG A 152 1.11 -7.41 14.22
CA ARG A 152 2.56 -7.52 13.96
C ARG A 152 2.81 -8.18 12.60
N TYR A 153 2.13 -9.31 12.35
CA TYR A 153 2.29 -10.06 11.10
C TYR A 153 1.88 -9.22 9.88
N LEU A 154 0.73 -8.56 9.90
CA LEU A 154 0.26 -7.71 8.79
C LEU A 154 1.22 -6.54 8.51
N ALA A 155 1.72 -5.88 9.56
CA ALA A 155 2.72 -4.81 9.41
C ALA A 155 4.04 -5.32 8.80
N GLU A 156 4.50 -6.50 9.24
CA GLU A 156 5.70 -7.14 8.69
C GLU A 156 5.52 -7.57 7.23
N VAL A 157 4.35 -8.13 6.88
CA VAL A 157 3.99 -8.46 5.49
C VAL A 157 4.02 -7.21 4.62
N GLU A 158 3.41 -6.12 5.07
CA GLU A 158 3.45 -4.85 4.33
C GLU A 158 4.89 -4.35 4.13
N GLU A 159 5.73 -4.41 5.17
CA GLU A 159 7.13 -4.01 5.05
C GLU A 159 7.93 -4.91 4.11
N TRP A 160 7.68 -6.21 4.16
CA TRP A 160 8.28 -7.16 3.22
C TRP A 160 7.86 -6.88 1.77
N GLU A 161 6.56 -6.67 1.51
CA GLU A 161 6.06 -6.32 0.18
C GLU A 161 6.73 -5.05 -0.35
N TYR A 162 6.85 -4.03 0.50
CA TYR A 162 7.52 -2.78 0.15
C TYR A 162 8.98 -3.02 -0.24
N ARG A 163 9.73 -3.80 0.55
CA ARG A 163 11.14 -4.13 0.27
C ARG A 163 11.30 -4.88 -1.04
N VAL A 164 10.45 -5.88 -1.31
CA VAL A 164 10.46 -6.63 -2.58
C VAL A 164 10.20 -5.71 -3.77
N LEU A 165 9.19 -4.85 -3.68
CA LEU A 165 8.88 -3.89 -4.75
C LEU A 165 9.99 -2.86 -4.94
N LYS A 166 10.59 -2.38 -3.85
CA LYS A 166 11.70 -1.43 -3.88
C LYS A 166 12.93 -2.01 -4.57
N LEU A 167 13.26 -3.29 -4.34
CA LEU A 167 14.35 -3.97 -5.04
C LEU A 167 14.12 -3.98 -6.56
N ARG A 168 12.90 -4.29 -7.00
CA ARG A 168 12.51 -4.25 -8.42
C ARG A 168 12.60 -2.84 -8.98
N TYR A 169 12.09 -1.86 -8.23
CA TYR A 169 12.15 -0.45 -8.61
C TYR A 169 13.58 0.06 -8.76
N ASP A 170 14.48 -0.26 -7.83
CA ASP A 170 15.87 0.17 -7.87
C ASP A 170 16.65 -0.51 -9.03
N ALA A 171 16.30 -1.77 -9.35
CA ALA A 171 16.80 -2.46 -10.55
C ALA A 171 16.34 -1.77 -11.84
N ALA A 172 15.03 -1.50 -11.99
CA ALA A 172 14.47 -0.76 -13.12
C ALA A 172 15.07 0.66 -13.23
N LYS A 173 15.27 1.33 -12.09
CA LYS A 173 15.92 2.65 -12.01
C LYS A 173 17.35 2.62 -12.54
N THR A 174 18.12 1.61 -12.15
CA THR A 174 19.50 1.41 -12.60
C THR A 174 19.56 1.06 -14.08
N ARG A 175 18.65 0.19 -14.55
CA ARG A 175 18.52 -0.16 -15.97
C ARG A 175 18.24 1.07 -16.83
N LEU A 176 17.23 1.87 -16.46
CA LEU A 176 16.90 3.09 -17.20
C LEU A 176 18.07 4.07 -17.23
N ARG A 177 18.82 4.20 -16.12
CA ARG A 177 20.02 5.03 -16.08
C ARG A 177 21.04 4.57 -17.13
N ARG A 178 21.36 3.27 -17.17
CA ARG A 178 22.33 2.70 -18.14
C ARG A 178 21.87 2.89 -19.59
N MET A 179 20.57 2.71 -19.87
CA MET A 179 20.00 2.93 -21.21
C MET A 179 20.13 4.40 -21.64
N ARG A 180 19.80 5.34 -20.74
CA ARG A 180 19.94 6.78 -21.00
C ARG A 180 21.39 7.22 -21.15
N GLU A 181 22.33 6.54 -20.51
CA GLU A 181 23.76 6.80 -20.67
C GLU A 181 24.27 6.40 -22.06
N LYS A 182 23.80 5.28 -22.61
CA LYS A 182 24.13 4.85 -23.98
C LYS A 182 23.55 5.78 -25.05
N THR A 183 22.27 6.13 -24.91
CA THR A 183 21.55 6.99 -25.87
C THR A 183 21.88 8.49 -25.74
N GLY A 184 22.72 8.88 -24.78
CA GLY A 184 23.01 10.30 -24.51
C GLY A 184 21.87 11.10 -23.88
N ALA A 185 20.67 10.51 -23.72
CA ALA A 185 19.47 11.14 -23.16
C ALA A 185 19.48 11.21 -21.61
N ASN A 186 20.65 11.16 -20.97
CA ASN A 186 20.74 11.24 -19.51
C ASN A 186 20.61 12.70 -19.04
N PRO A 187 19.51 13.08 -18.36
CA PRO A 187 19.27 14.48 -17.98
C PRO A 187 20.34 15.04 -17.03
N ARG A 188 21.05 14.18 -16.27
CA ARG A 188 22.13 14.63 -15.37
C ARG A 188 23.39 15.10 -16.11
N LYS A 189 23.60 14.67 -17.36
CA LYS A 189 24.76 15.10 -18.17
C LYS A 189 24.45 16.33 -19.03
N ALA A 190 23.19 16.59 -19.33
CA ALA A 190 22.77 17.78 -20.08
C ALA A 190 23.12 19.09 -19.36
N GLY A 191 23.07 19.12 -18.02
CA GLY A 191 23.41 20.30 -17.22
C GLY A 191 24.91 20.59 -17.04
N ARG A 192 25.82 19.69 -17.49
CA ARG A 192 27.29 19.88 -17.35
C ARG A 192 27.98 20.40 -18.61
N ARG A 193 27.27 20.61 -19.71
CA ARG A 193 27.85 21.11 -20.97
C ARG A 193 27.82 22.63 -21.16
N ASN A 194 27.23 23.37 -20.21
CA ASN A 194 27.09 24.84 -20.27
C ASN A 194 27.85 25.54 -19.12
N GLY A 195 29.01 25.02 -18.71
CA GLY A 195 29.87 25.64 -17.70
C GLY A 195 31.32 25.61 -18.14
#